data_AF-A0A0L0H5K4-F1
#
_entry.id   AF-A0A0L0H5K4-F1
#
_cell.length_a   1.000
_cell.length_b   1.000
_cell.length_c   1.000
_cell.angle_alpha   90.00
_cell.angle_beta   90.00
_cell.angle_gamma   90.00
#
_symmetry.space_group_name_H-M   'P 1'
#
loop_
_entity.id
_entity.type
_entity.pdbx_description
1 polymer ?
#
loop_
_entity_poly.entity_id
_entity_poly.type
_entity_poly.pdbx_seq_one_letter_code
_entity_poly.pdbx_strand_id
1 'polypeptide(L)'
;MQTKIPPYVYERLMDFQKVGVLEAIKKQGKVLLGDEMGLGKTIQAIAICAFYRSEWPVMVICPSSLRLTWQAEICKWLDLPEERIQVIFASKDRVSSESHFVITSYDLASREDIKKQLEKAKYRIVVADESHFLKSREAKRTKTIIPLLKGAKRALLLSGTPALSRPIELFTQISALLPSFTTAVQFGVRYCDGKQNRYGWDFTGNSNIAELHWFLEQTVLIRRLKKDVLKELPSKTRQCVYVDIAAKSKQTFAALMAQNEEINERLEDAKTASNTKHRQEVTLEKRTLLIQMYRETGIAKLPAVQEYLRELHDHTSKKFIVFAHHTHVLDTVSEQLNQLKTRYVRIDGSTSSQVRQDLCEEFQNDPETRVAVLSITAAGVGLTLHAADLVVFAELFWNPAQLLQGEDRAHRIGREENVDIKYILARGTLDDIQWPLIRRKLDVVGQSIDGHSATMDTIESSSARDEKEKRLQPTIDKFFGSDETLTELIGGSTEMVEQEKEAHDKGRHSVKTLIEAVPTFTAVEGSSDYDASQSDDERNPSRRLKRKHIDQKDAYEESEQKPKRFHRGKV
;
A
#
# COMPACT_ATOMS: atom_id res chain seq x y z
N MET A 1 3.21 30.17 -26.56
CA MET A 1 2.69 29.06 -25.73
C MET A 1 2.07 29.56 -24.42
N GLN A 2 2.74 30.44 -23.66
CA GLN A 2 2.22 31.00 -22.40
C GLN A 2 0.77 31.52 -22.49
N THR A 3 0.38 32.13 -23.61
CA THR A 3 -0.95 32.71 -23.92
C THR A 3 -2.18 31.77 -23.83
N LYS A 4 -2.05 30.53 -23.37
CA LYS A 4 -3.16 29.60 -23.11
C LYS A 4 -3.32 29.16 -21.66
N ILE A 5 -2.35 29.45 -20.78
CA ILE A 5 -2.51 29.30 -19.33
C ILE A 5 -2.97 30.67 -18.82
N PRO A 6 -3.98 30.78 -17.92
CA PRO A 6 -4.36 32.07 -17.37
C PRO A 6 -3.17 32.68 -16.58
N PRO A 7 -2.86 33.99 -16.74
CA PRO A 7 -1.64 34.58 -16.16
C PRO A 7 -1.50 34.34 -14.66
N TYR A 8 -2.58 34.51 -13.90
CA TYR A 8 -2.62 34.27 -12.44
C TYR A 8 -2.25 32.84 -12.03
N VAL A 9 -2.40 31.84 -12.91
CA VAL A 9 -1.92 30.47 -12.67
C VAL A 9 -0.43 30.38 -12.94
N TYR A 10 0.01 30.89 -14.09
CA TYR A 10 1.38 30.76 -14.59
C TYR A 10 2.40 31.55 -13.76
N GLU A 11 2.02 32.73 -13.28
CA GLU A 11 2.84 33.60 -12.42
C GLU A 11 3.04 32.98 -11.02
N ARG A 12 2.02 32.29 -10.49
CA ARG A 12 2.07 31.55 -9.22
C ARG A 12 2.84 30.22 -9.30
N LEU A 13 3.30 29.78 -10.47
CA LEU A 13 4.19 28.62 -10.60
C LEU A 13 5.65 28.98 -10.24
N MET A 14 6.35 28.05 -9.60
CA MET A 14 7.81 28.11 -9.47
C MET A 14 8.48 27.87 -10.83
N ASP A 15 9.70 28.37 -11.04
CA ASP A 15 10.30 28.34 -12.39
C ASP A 15 10.57 26.93 -12.91
N PHE A 16 10.94 25.98 -12.04
CA PHE A 16 11.00 24.57 -12.44
C PHE A 16 9.61 24.03 -12.85
N GLN A 17 8.54 24.41 -12.14
CA GLN A 17 7.17 24.01 -12.49
C GLN A 17 6.75 24.59 -13.85
N LYS A 18 7.14 25.84 -14.17
CA LYS A 18 6.94 26.44 -15.51
C LYS A 18 7.62 25.61 -16.60
N VAL A 19 8.86 25.16 -16.39
CA VAL A 19 9.59 24.27 -17.34
C VAL A 19 8.86 22.94 -17.50
N GLY A 20 8.44 22.29 -16.40
CA GLY A 20 7.76 20.99 -16.44
C GLY A 20 6.40 21.03 -17.15
N VAL A 21 5.64 22.11 -16.94
CA VAL A 21 4.38 22.36 -17.67
C VAL A 21 4.65 22.58 -19.17
N LEU A 22 5.70 23.32 -19.54
CA LEU A 22 6.09 23.50 -20.95
C LEU A 22 6.56 22.20 -21.61
N GLU A 23 7.28 21.33 -20.90
CA GLU A 23 7.67 20.00 -21.38
C GLU A 23 6.48 19.07 -21.54
N ALA A 24 5.52 19.10 -20.62
CA ALA A 24 4.28 18.34 -20.75
C ALA A 24 3.47 18.79 -21.98
N ILE A 25 3.47 20.10 -22.28
CA ILE A 25 2.85 20.66 -23.49
C ILE A 25 3.59 20.21 -24.77
N LYS A 26 4.93 20.19 -24.77
CA LYS A 26 5.74 19.64 -25.88
C LYS A 26 5.43 18.15 -26.11
N LYS A 27 5.36 17.36 -25.03
CA LYS A 27 4.95 15.94 -24.99
C LYS A 27 3.42 15.74 -25.13
N GLN A 28 2.72 16.74 -25.70
CA GLN A 28 1.29 16.72 -26.05
C GLN A 28 0.33 16.34 -24.91
N GLY A 29 0.70 16.55 -23.64
CA GLY A 29 -0.10 16.15 -22.49
C GLY A 29 -0.27 14.64 -22.35
N LYS A 30 0.67 13.83 -22.84
CA LYS A 30 0.78 12.39 -22.55
C LYS A 30 2.07 12.14 -21.77
N VAL A 31 2.01 12.37 -20.45
CA VAL A 31 3.20 12.41 -19.59
C VAL A 31 3.03 11.71 -18.26
N LEU A 32 4.16 11.25 -17.74
CA LEU A 32 4.36 10.81 -16.37
C LEU A 32 5.11 11.93 -15.63
N LEU A 33 4.39 12.72 -14.83
CA LEU A 33 5.01 13.67 -13.91
C LEU A 33 5.56 12.88 -12.72
N GLY A 34 6.83 12.52 -12.84
CA GLY A 34 7.60 11.69 -11.93
C GLY A 34 8.39 12.46 -10.87
N ASP A 35 8.25 13.80 -10.80
CA ASP A 35 8.91 14.68 -9.80
C ASP A 35 8.83 14.11 -8.38
N GLU A 36 9.80 14.44 -7.53
CA GLU A 36 9.78 14.09 -6.11
C GLU A 36 8.49 14.57 -5.38
N MET A 37 8.15 13.94 -4.26
CA MET A 37 6.94 14.30 -3.50
C MET A 37 7.06 15.68 -2.88
N GLY A 38 5.97 16.46 -2.88
CA GLY A 38 6.00 17.85 -2.42
C GLY A 38 6.42 18.88 -3.47
N LEU A 39 6.96 18.48 -4.64
CA LEU A 39 7.32 19.42 -5.73
C LEU A 39 6.11 20.02 -6.51
N GLY A 40 4.88 19.88 -5.99
CA GLY A 40 3.69 20.51 -6.56
C GLY A 40 3.15 19.85 -7.86
N LYS A 41 3.27 18.52 -8.01
CA LYS A 41 2.73 17.79 -9.17
C LYS A 41 1.26 18.10 -9.48
N THR A 42 0.41 18.19 -8.45
CA THR A 42 -1.00 18.58 -8.55
C THR A 42 -1.17 19.93 -9.25
N ILE A 43 -0.38 20.93 -8.86
CA ILE A 43 -0.42 22.30 -9.41
C ILE A 43 0.05 22.30 -10.88
N GLN A 44 1.13 21.57 -11.19
CA GLN A 44 1.59 21.40 -12.57
C GLN A 44 0.51 20.73 -13.45
N ALA A 45 -0.14 19.67 -12.95
CA ALA A 45 -1.24 19.00 -13.65
C ALA A 45 -2.44 19.94 -13.88
N ILE A 46 -2.83 20.74 -12.87
CA ILE A 46 -3.86 21.78 -12.98
C ILE A 46 -3.49 22.81 -14.07
N ALA A 47 -2.25 23.28 -14.11
CA ALA A 47 -1.78 24.21 -15.14
C ALA A 47 -1.76 23.61 -16.56
N ILE A 48 -1.43 22.33 -16.71
CA ILE A 48 -1.51 21.59 -17.99
C ILE A 48 -2.99 21.44 -18.42
N CYS A 49 -3.88 21.08 -17.50
CA CYS A 49 -5.32 21.05 -17.75
C CYS A 49 -5.86 22.43 -18.17
N ALA A 50 -5.37 23.52 -17.58
CA ALA A 50 -5.73 24.88 -17.98
C ALA A 50 -5.25 25.24 -19.39
N PHE A 51 -4.03 24.86 -19.79
CA PHE A 51 -3.55 25.05 -21.18
C PHE A 51 -4.46 24.36 -22.21
N TYR A 52 -5.05 23.22 -21.85
CA TYR A 52 -5.98 22.46 -22.68
C TYR A 52 -7.47 22.74 -22.36
N ARG A 53 -7.84 23.94 -21.88
CA ARG A 53 -9.24 24.30 -21.53
C ARG A 53 -10.27 24.06 -22.64
N SER A 54 -9.88 24.13 -23.91
CA SER A 54 -10.73 23.79 -25.07
C SER A 54 -10.99 22.29 -25.26
N GLU A 55 -10.42 21.43 -24.42
CA GLU A 55 -10.56 19.97 -24.46
C GLU A 55 -11.26 19.42 -23.21
N TRP A 56 -11.77 20.28 -22.31
CA TRP A 56 -12.59 19.90 -21.15
C TRP A 56 -13.91 19.23 -21.59
N PRO A 57 -14.57 18.43 -20.72
CA PRO A 57 -14.29 18.21 -19.30
C PRO A 57 -13.07 17.32 -19.00
N VAL A 58 -12.60 17.41 -17.76
CA VAL A 58 -11.45 16.67 -17.21
C VAL A 58 -11.93 15.61 -16.22
N MET A 59 -11.39 14.40 -16.30
CA MET A 59 -11.55 13.39 -15.24
C MET A 59 -10.26 13.31 -14.40
N VAL A 60 -10.41 13.33 -13.07
CA VAL A 60 -9.33 13.10 -12.11
C VAL A 60 -9.62 11.81 -11.34
N ILE A 61 -8.71 10.85 -11.42
CA ILE A 61 -8.70 9.64 -10.60
C ILE A 61 -7.58 9.78 -9.58
N CYS A 62 -7.87 9.61 -8.30
CA CYS A 62 -6.91 9.76 -7.20
C CYS A 62 -7.20 8.77 -6.06
N PRO A 63 -6.34 8.66 -5.04
CA PRO A 63 -6.68 7.97 -3.79
C PRO A 63 -7.95 8.54 -3.15
N SER A 64 -8.76 7.69 -2.50
CA SER A 64 -10.08 8.08 -1.94
C SER A 64 -10.05 9.25 -0.93
N SER A 65 -8.91 9.52 -0.32
CA SER A 65 -8.65 10.68 0.56
C SER A 65 -8.41 11.99 -0.19
N LEU A 66 -7.73 11.95 -1.34
CA LEU A 66 -7.25 13.14 -2.05
C LEU A 66 -8.33 13.84 -2.88
N ARG A 67 -9.54 13.27 -2.99
CA ARG A 67 -10.65 13.83 -3.79
C ARG A 67 -11.03 15.26 -3.38
N LEU A 68 -11.17 15.52 -2.07
CA LEU A 68 -11.49 16.85 -1.54
C LEU A 68 -10.30 17.82 -1.68
N THR A 69 -9.07 17.33 -1.47
CA THR A 69 -7.84 18.11 -1.70
C THR A 69 -7.72 18.56 -3.16
N TRP A 70 -8.08 17.69 -4.11
CA TRP A 70 -8.15 18.02 -5.53
C TRP A 70 -9.23 19.05 -5.85
N GLN A 71 -10.43 18.94 -5.26
CA GLN A 71 -11.49 19.95 -5.41
C GLN A 71 -10.99 21.32 -4.93
N ALA A 72 -10.49 21.39 -3.69
CA ALA A 72 -10.02 22.64 -3.08
C ALA A 72 -8.87 23.29 -3.87
N GLU A 73 -7.87 22.52 -4.30
CA GLU A 73 -6.78 23.05 -5.13
C GLU A 73 -7.27 23.46 -6.54
N ILE A 74 -8.23 22.75 -7.16
CA ILE A 74 -8.81 23.18 -8.45
C ILE A 74 -9.54 24.52 -8.31
N CYS A 75 -10.34 24.73 -7.25
CA CYS A 75 -10.97 26.02 -6.97
C CYS A 75 -9.92 27.13 -6.81
N LYS A 76 -8.98 26.92 -5.88
CA LYS A 76 -7.91 27.86 -5.46
C LYS A 76 -6.89 28.22 -6.55
N TRP A 77 -6.74 27.38 -7.57
CA TRP A 77 -5.80 27.62 -8.67
C TRP A 77 -6.47 27.99 -10.00
N LEU A 78 -7.72 27.62 -10.28
CA LEU A 78 -8.38 27.95 -11.55
C LEU A 78 -9.51 28.98 -11.43
N ASP A 79 -9.75 29.52 -10.23
CA ASP A 79 -10.86 30.42 -9.91
C ASP A 79 -12.19 29.86 -10.44
N LEU A 80 -12.42 28.58 -10.12
CA LEU A 80 -13.63 27.84 -10.48
C LEU A 80 -14.52 27.68 -9.25
N PRO A 81 -15.82 28.01 -9.35
CA PRO A 81 -16.77 27.77 -8.28
C PRO A 81 -17.12 26.27 -8.22
N GLU A 82 -17.45 25.77 -7.03
CA GLU A 82 -17.51 24.34 -6.73
C GLU A 82 -18.55 23.57 -7.56
N GLU A 83 -19.63 24.21 -8.03
CA GLU A 83 -20.66 23.56 -8.84
C GLU A 83 -20.13 23.12 -10.21
N ARG A 84 -18.97 23.64 -10.64
CA ARG A 84 -18.25 23.20 -11.84
C ARG A 84 -17.36 21.97 -11.60
N ILE A 85 -17.27 21.47 -10.37
CA ILE A 85 -16.38 20.37 -9.97
C ILE A 85 -17.20 19.31 -9.24
N GLN A 86 -17.48 18.19 -9.90
CA GLN A 86 -18.15 17.07 -9.25
C GLN A 86 -17.14 16.19 -8.52
N VAL A 87 -17.38 15.89 -7.24
CA VAL A 87 -16.72 14.78 -6.54
C VAL A 87 -17.69 13.60 -6.44
N ILE A 88 -17.22 12.41 -6.84
CA ILE A 88 -17.97 11.14 -6.73
C ILE A 88 -17.63 10.50 -5.37
N PHE A 89 -18.67 10.25 -4.56
CA PHE A 89 -18.56 9.67 -3.23
C PHE A 89 -19.12 8.24 -3.16
N ALA A 90 -20.18 7.92 -3.89
CA ALA A 90 -20.83 6.62 -3.92
C ALA A 90 -21.00 6.08 -5.35
N SER A 91 -21.14 4.77 -5.52
CA SER A 91 -21.27 4.15 -6.85
C SER A 91 -22.61 4.45 -7.55
N LYS A 92 -23.61 4.90 -6.77
CA LYS A 92 -24.93 5.34 -7.24
C LYS A 92 -24.94 6.76 -7.82
N ASP A 93 -23.85 7.52 -7.63
CA ASP A 93 -23.76 8.90 -8.10
C ASP A 93 -23.83 8.95 -9.64
N ARG A 94 -24.51 9.97 -10.16
CA ARG A 94 -24.61 10.19 -11.60
C ARG A 94 -23.52 11.13 -12.07
N VAL A 95 -22.73 10.70 -13.05
CA VAL A 95 -21.68 11.52 -13.67
C VAL A 95 -22.33 12.68 -14.43
N SER A 96 -21.98 13.90 -14.05
CA SER A 96 -22.48 15.16 -14.64
C SER A 96 -21.89 15.41 -16.03
N SER A 97 -22.71 15.92 -16.95
CA SER A 97 -22.27 16.46 -18.24
C SER A 97 -21.80 17.91 -18.18
N GLU A 98 -22.27 18.67 -17.18
CA GLU A 98 -22.07 20.13 -17.10
C GLU A 98 -20.83 20.53 -16.27
N SER A 99 -20.30 19.58 -15.49
CA SER A 99 -19.14 19.81 -14.63
C SER A 99 -17.83 19.80 -15.44
N HIS A 100 -17.03 20.85 -15.29
CA HIS A 100 -15.72 21.00 -15.94
C HIS A 100 -14.71 19.94 -15.47
N PHE A 101 -14.78 19.58 -14.19
CA PHE A 101 -13.99 18.52 -13.57
C PHE A 101 -14.90 17.48 -12.93
N VAL A 102 -14.53 16.21 -13.05
CA VAL A 102 -15.13 15.10 -12.32
C VAL A 102 -14.03 14.32 -11.61
N ILE A 103 -14.09 14.25 -10.29
CA ILE A 103 -13.07 13.71 -9.40
C ILE A 103 -13.62 12.42 -8.76
N THR A 104 -12.88 11.32 -8.88
CA THR A 104 -13.29 10.00 -8.37
C THR A 104 -12.11 9.22 -7.79
N SER A 105 -12.38 8.12 -7.09
CA SER A 105 -11.33 7.22 -6.61
C SER A 105 -11.08 6.04 -7.54
N TYR A 106 -9.89 5.44 -7.45
CA TYR A 106 -9.55 4.21 -8.18
C TYR A 106 -10.60 3.10 -7.99
N ASP A 107 -11.13 2.95 -6.78
CA ASP A 107 -12.05 1.87 -6.42
C ASP A 107 -13.48 2.15 -6.90
N LEU A 108 -13.92 3.41 -6.82
CA LEU A 108 -15.22 3.85 -7.37
C LEU A 108 -15.23 3.78 -8.90
N ALA A 109 -14.17 4.25 -9.57
CA ALA A 109 -13.99 4.08 -11.02
C ALA A 109 -13.95 2.59 -11.45
N SER A 110 -13.70 1.68 -10.51
CA SER A 110 -13.68 0.22 -10.71
C SER A 110 -15.01 -0.48 -10.38
N ARG A 111 -16.05 0.25 -9.92
CA ARG A 111 -17.43 -0.26 -9.80
C ARG A 111 -18.13 -0.11 -11.16
N GLU A 112 -18.94 -1.10 -11.53
CA GLU A 112 -19.40 -1.31 -12.91
C GLU A 112 -20.48 -0.29 -13.37
N ASP A 113 -21.19 0.28 -12.41
CA ASP A 113 -22.14 1.39 -12.53
C ASP A 113 -21.45 2.73 -12.84
N ILE A 114 -20.37 3.08 -12.12
CA ILE A 114 -19.56 4.27 -12.41
C ILE A 114 -18.78 4.09 -13.72
N LYS A 115 -18.08 2.97 -13.90
CA LYS A 115 -17.30 2.67 -15.10
C LYS A 115 -18.07 2.94 -16.41
N LYS A 116 -19.30 2.42 -16.52
CA LYS A 116 -20.16 2.61 -17.72
C LYS A 116 -20.51 4.07 -17.98
N GLN A 117 -20.62 4.88 -16.93
CA GLN A 117 -20.85 6.32 -17.08
C GLN A 117 -19.57 7.03 -17.57
N LEU A 118 -18.39 6.68 -17.04
CA LEU A 118 -17.09 7.24 -17.48
C LEU A 118 -16.76 6.86 -18.93
N GLU A 119 -17.00 5.60 -19.32
CA GLU A 119 -16.86 5.11 -20.70
C GLU A 119 -17.81 5.83 -21.68
N LYS A 120 -19.03 6.18 -21.22
CA LYS A 120 -20.00 6.97 -22.01
C LYS A 120 -19.61 8.44 -22.12
N ALA A 121 -19.03 9.03 -21.07
CA ALA A 121 -18.66 10.45 -21.00
C ALA A 121 -17.46 10.81 -21.90
N LYS A 122 -16.55 9.86 -22.18
CA LYS A 122 -15.44 10.01 -23.14
C LYS A 122 -14.55 11.24 -22.89
N TYR A 123 -14.11 11.42 -21.65
CA TYR A 123 -13.18 12.48 -21.24
C TYR A 123 -11.94 12.54 -22.15
N ARG A 124 -11.65 13.75 -22.67
CA ARG A 124 -10.47 13.97 -23.53
C ARG A 124 -9.20 14.17 -22.71
N ILE A 125 -9.32 14.65 -21.48
CA ILE A 125 -8.24 14.79 -20.51
C ILE A 125 -8.52 13.88 -19.33
N VAL A 126 -7.58 12.98 -19.02
CA VAL A 126 -7.63 12.13 -17.83
C VAL A 126 -6.35 12.31 -17.02
N VAL A 127 -6.52 12.58 -15.72
CA VAL A 127 -5.45 12.63 -14.73
C VAL A 127 -5.57 11.40 -13.83
N ALA A 128 -4.45 10.70 -13.59
CA ALA A 128 -4.36 9.63 -12.60
C ALA A 128 -3.27 10.01 -11.59
N ASP A 129 -3.69 10.50 -10.43
CA ASP A 129 -2.82 10.88 -9.32
C ASP A 129 -2.48 9.69 -8.44
N GLU A 130 -1.26 9.66 -7.91
CA GLU A 130 -0.58 8.46 -7.43
C GLU A 130 -0.76 7.24 -8.36
N SER A 131 -0.33 7.40 -9.62
CA SER A 131 -0.44 6.41 -10.69
C SER A 131 0.21 5.05 -10.39
N HIS A 132 1.05 4.96 -9.36
CA HIS A 132 1.60 3.70 -8.84
C HIS A 132 0.52 2.71 -8.37
N PHE A 133 -0.70 3.16 -8.08
CA PHE A 133 -1.85 2.27 -7.83
C PHE A 133 -2.15 1.35 -9.04
N LEU A 134 -1.78 1.75 -10.27
CA LEU A 134 -2.00 1.00 -11.51
C LEU A 134 -0.88 -0.01 -11.83
N LYS A 135 0.07 -0.27 -10.92
CA LYS A 135 1.28 -1.08 -11.19
C LYS A 135 1.03 -2.55 -11.61
N SER A 136 0.09 -3.25 -10.95
CA SER A 136 -0.26 -4.64 -11.29
C SER A 136 -1.18 -4.66 -12.51
N ARG A 137 -0.88 -5.49 -13.52
CA ARG A 137 -1.71 -5.64 -14.73
C ARG A 137 -2.95 -6.50 -14.46
N GLU A 138 -2.89 -7.31 -13.41
CA GLU A 138 -3.84 -8.34 -13.02
C GLU A 138 -4.99 -7.73 -12.21
N ALA A 139 -4.71 -6.68 -11.44
CA ALA A 139 -5.67 -5.95 -10.62
C ALA A 139 -6.85 -5.38 -11.43
N LYS A 140 -8.07 -5.49 -10.87
CA LYS A 140 -9.31 -5.00 -11.49
C LYS A 140 -9.22 -3.51 -11.85
N ARG A 141 -8.68 -2.69 -10.95
CA ARG A 141 -8.53 -1.23 -11.15
C ARG A 141 -7.69 -0.88 -12.37
N THR A 142 -6.56 -1.56 -12.56
CA THR A 142 -5.70 -1.37 -13.74
C THR A 142 -6.42 -1.80 -15.02
N LYS A 143 -7.07 -2.96 -15.02
CA LYS A 143 -7.86 -3.46 -16.16
C LYS A 143 -8.99 -2.52 -16.57
N THR A 144 -9.58 -1.78 -15.63
CA THR A 144 -10.64 -0.79 -15.89
C THR A 144 -10.13 0.59 -16.30
N ILE A 145 -9.05 1.09 -15.67
CA ILE A 145 -8.61 2.48 -15.81
C ILE A 145 -7.61 2.70 -16.95
N ILE A 146 -6.78 1.70 -17.26
CA ILE A 146 -5.84 1.78 -18.40
C ILE A 146 -6.57 2.01 -19.75
N PRO A 147 -7.70 1.35 -20.07
CA PRO A 147 -8.50 1.68 -21.26
C PRO A 147 -8.94 3.15 -21.33
N LEU A 148 -9.37 3.74 -20.21
CA LEU A 148 -9.81 5.14 -20.15
C LEU A 148 -8.63 6.09 -20.44
N LEU A 149 -7.46 5.85 -19.84
CA LEU A 149 -6.23 6.60 -20.11
C LEU A 149 -5.76 6.47 -21.57
N LYS A 150 -5.85 5.26 -22.14
CA LYS A 150 -5.49 4.99 -23.55
C LYS A 150 -6.41 5.71 -24.55
N GLY A 151 -7.71 5.75 -24.24
CA GLY A 151 -8.72 6.44 -25.06
C GLY A 151 -8.68 7.97 -24.95
N ALA A 152 -8.05 8.51 -23.91
CA ALA A 152 -7.91 9.94 -23.72
C ALA A 152 -6.94 10.58 -24.72
N LYS A 153 -7.26 11.82 -25.12
CA LYS A 153 -6.39 12.66 -25.96
C LYS A 153 -5.18 13.15 -25.17
N ARG A 154 -5.38 13.50 -23.90
CA ARG A 154 -4.36 13.84 -22.90
C ARG A 154 -4.46 12.88 -21.73
N ALA A 155 -3.33 12.35 -21.28
CA ALA A 155 -3.23 11.45 -20.14
C ALA A 155 -2.07 11.93 -19.25
N LEU A 156 -2.39 12.36 -18.04
CA LEU A 156 -1.41 12.84 -17.06
C LEU A 156 -1.33 11.83 -15.92
N LEU A 157 -0.23 11.08 -15.85
CA LEU A 157 0.08 10.20 -14.73
C LEU A 157 0.95 10.96 -13.74
N LEU A 158 0.60 10.97 -12.45
CA LEU A 158 1.37 11.66 -11.41
C LEU A 158 1.80 10.63 -10.36
N SER A 159 3.09 10.54 -10.05
CA SER A 159 3.54 9.87 -8.82
C SER A 159 4.97 10.28 -8.47
N GLY A 160 5.28 10.36 -7.17
CA GLY A 160 6.69 10.52 -6.74
C GLY A 160 7.52 9.24 -6.87
N THR A 161 6.84 8.10 -6.96
CA THR A 161 7.43 6.76 -6.98
C THR A 161 6.73 5.93 -8.06
N PRO A 162 6.96 6.21 -9.36
CA PRO A 162 6.23 5.54 -10.43
C PRO A 162 6.50 4.03 -10.52
N ALA A 163 7.71 3.58 -10.18
CA ALA A 163 7.93 2.21 -9.70
C ALA A 163 8.06 2.24 -8.16
N LEU A 164 7.63 1.16 -7.50
CA LEU A 164 7.76 0.97 -6.05
C LEU A 164 8.85 -0.06 -5.70
N SER A 165 9.13 -1.01 -6.60
CA SER A 165 10.16 -2.03 -6.42
C SER A 165 10.78 -2.61 -7.70
N ARG A 166 10.10 -2.60 -8.86
CA ARG A 166 10.59 -3.32 -10.07
C ARG A 166 10.26 -2.62 -11.40
N PRO A 167 11.07 -2.82 -12.47
CA PRO A 167 10.83 -2.20 -13.78
C PRO A 167 9.48 -2.58 -14.41
N ILE A 168 8.99 -3.81 -14.19
CA ILE A 168 7.71 -4.29 -14.73
C ILE A 168 6.50 -3.46 -14.27
N GLU A 169 6.60 -2.78 -13.12
CA GLU A 169 5.56 -1.89 -12.58
C GLU A 169 5.35 -0.62 -13.40
N LEU A 170 6.35 -0.24 -14.22
CA LEU A 170 6.26 0.87 -15.15
C LEU A 170 5.47 0.49 -16.42
N PHE A 171 5.40 -0.79 -16.79
CA PHE A 171 4.80 -1.21 -18.06
C PHE A 171 3.34 -0.75 -18.23
N THR A 172 2.53 -0.80 -17.16
CA THR A 172 1.12 -0.36 -17.22
C THR A 172 1.01 1.13 -17.53
N GLN A 173 1.82 1.94 -16.85
CA GLN A 173 1.88 3.39 -16.97
C GLN A 173 2.44 3.81 -18.35
N ILE A 174 3.51 3.15 -18.80
CA ILE A 174 4.05 3.32 -20.16
C ILE A 174 3.00 2.95 -21.20
N SER A 175 2.32 1.82 -21.05
CA SER A 175 1.29 1.38 -22.01
C SER A 175 0.08 2.32 -22.03
N ALA A 176 -0.27 2.98 -20.92
CA ALA A 176 -1.32 4.00 -20.90
C ALA A 176 -0.98 5.22 -21.77
N LEU A 177 0.28 5.69 -21.69
CA LEU A 177 0.75 6.88 -22.41
C LEU A 177 1.15 6.59 -23.86
N LEU A 178 1.81 5.45 -24.10
CA LEU A 178 2.33 4.97 -25.38
C LEU A 178 1.75 3.58 -25.72
N PRO A 179 0.47 3.48 -26.17
CA PRO A 179 -0.20 2.19 -26.33
C PRO A 179 0.45 1.27 -27.36
N SER A 180 1.16 1.85 -28.34
CA SER A 180 1.81 1.15 -29.46
C SER A 180 3.30 0.87 -29.27
N PHE A 181 3.89 1.19 -28.11
CA PHE A 181 5.35 1.06 -27.91
C PHE A 181 5.83 -0.39 -27.90
N THR A 182 5.21 -1.25 -27.09
CA THR A 182 5.67 -2.64 -26.89
C THR A 182 4.57 -3.50 -26.27
N THR A 183 4.62 -4.82 -26.49
CA THR A 183 3.87 -5.77 -25.66
C THR A 183 4.52 -5.95 -24.29
N ALA A 184 3.76 -6.48 -23.33
CA ALA A 184 4.26 -6.79 -21.98
C ALA A 184 5.40 -7.82 -21.99
N VAL A 185 5.34 -8.80 -22.89
CA VAL A 185 6.37 -9.85 -22.99
C VAL A 185 7.68 -9.27 -23.53
N GLN A 186 7.61 -8.47 -24.60
CA GLN A 186 8.78 -7.77 -25.13
C GLN A 186 9.40 -6.80 -24.10
N PHE A 187 8.57 -6.08 -23.34
CA PHE A 187 9.05 -5.23 -22.24
C PHE A 187 9.74 -6.03 -21.14
N GLY A 188 9.12 -7.12 -20.68
CA GLY A 188 9.65 -7.98 -19.63
C GLY A 188 10.95 -8.67 -20.03
N VAL A 189 11.05 -9.16 -21.26
CA VAL A 189 12.29 -9.74 -21.81
C VAL A 189 13.40 -8.68 -21.92
N ARG A 190 13.09 -7.46 -22.39
CA ARG A 190 14.12 -6.41 -22.57
C ARG A 190 14.58 -5.77 -21.26
N TYR A 191 13.66 -5.51 -20.33
CA TYR A 191 13.92 -4.66 -19.17
C TYR A 191 13.80 -5.33 -17.80
N CYS A 192 13.29 -6.57 -17.74
CA CYS A 192 13.03 -7.29 -16.49
C CYS A 192 13.74 -8.66 -16.43
N ASP A 193 14.80 -8.87 -17.22
CA ASP A 193 15.52 -10.15 -17.35
C ASP A 193 14.56 -11.35 -17.52
N GLY A 194 13.60 -11.16 -18.44
CA GLY A 194 12.40 -11.99 -18.51
C GLY A 194 12.66 -13.44 -18.90
N LYS A 195 12.29 -14.37 -18.02
CA LYS A 195 12.58 -15.81 -18.16
C LYS A 195 11.30 -16.62 -18.36
N GLN A 196 11.24 -17.40 -19.43
CA GLN A 196 10.15 -18.34 -19.64
C GLN A 196 10.37 -19.60 -18.80
N ASN A 197 9.39 -19.95 -17.97
CA ASN A 197 9.40 -21.14 -17.12
C ASN A 197 8.14 -22.00 -17.38
N ARG A 198 8.04 -23.16 -16.71
CA ARG A 198 6.94 -24.13 -16.93
C ARG A 198 5.53 -23.64 -16.53
N TYR A 199 5.43 -22.47 -15.89
CA TYR A 199 4.17 -21.86 -15.44
C TYR A 199 3.85 -20.53 -16.17
N GLY A 200 4.78 -19.97 -16.95
CA GLY A 200 4.58 -18.71 -17.67
C GLY A 200 5.87 -17.93 -17.88
N TRP A 201 5.76 -16.61 -17.86
CA TRP A 201 6.91 -15.69 -17.87
C TRP A 201 7.14 -15.11 -16.48
N ASP A 202 8.37 -15.25 -16.00
CA ASP A 202 8.93 -14.51 -14.87
C ASP A 202 9.47 -13.17 -15.37
N PHE A 203 9.04 -12.07 -14.73
CA PHE A 203 9.51 -10.70 -14.98
C PHE A 203 9.96 -10.01 -13.68
N THR A 204 10.54 -10.78 -12.75
CA THR A 204 11.06 -10.30 -11.45
C THR A 204 12.31 -9.44 -11.57
N GLY A 205 13.15 -9.71 -12.57
CA GLY A 205 14.49 -9.17 -12.69
C GLY A 205 14.55 -7.74 -13.18
N ASN A 206 15.76 -7.34 -13.58
CA ASN A 206 16.04 -6.03 -14.16
C ASN A 206 17.16 -6.18 -15.21
N SER A 207 17.04 -5.45 -16.31
CA SER A 207 18.01 -5.45 -17.41
C SER A 207 17.92 -4.15 -18.19
N ASN A 208 19.01 -3.70 -18.82
CA ASN A 208 19.01 -2.49 -19.69
C ASN A 208 18.38 -1.23 -19.05
N ILE A 209 18.56 -1.05 -17.73
CA ILE A 209 17.82 -0.04 -16.96
C ILE A 209 18.18 1.40 -17.34
N ALA A 210 19.45 1.67 -17.67
CA ALA A 210 19.86 2.98 -18.19
C ALA A 210 19.22 3.30 -19.56
N GLU A 211 18.96 2.29 -20.40
CA GLU A 211 18.23 2.48 -21.66
C GLU A 211 16.75 2.79 -21.40
N LEU A 212 16.11 2.08 -20.46
CA LEU A 212 14.73 2.33 -20.06
C LEU A 212 14.56 3.75 -19.49
N HIS A 213 15.49 4.18 -18.63
CA HIS A 213 15.51 5.52 -18.04
C HIS A 213 15.59 6.60 -19.12
N TRP A 214 16.61 6.53 -19.99
CA TRP A 214 16.78 7.48 -21.10
C TRP A 214 15.56 7.50 -22.04
N PHE A 215 15.03 6.32 -22.40
CA PHE A 215 13.82 6.22 -23.23
C PHE A 215 12.62 6.93 -22.57
N LEU A 216 12.44 6.74 -21.26
CA LEU A 216 11.38 7.38 -20.49
C LEU A 216 11.52 8.90 -20.50
N GLU A 217 12.70 9.44 -20.19
CA GLU A 217 12.99 10.87 -20.19
C GLU A 217 12.71 11.51 -21.56
N GLN A 218 13.20 10.90 -22.65
CA GLN A 218 12.99 11.45 -23.99
C GLN A 218 11.51 11.40 -24.40
N THR A 219 10.79 10.33 -24.03
CA THR A 219 9.38 10.15 -24.44
C THR A 219 8.36 10.81 -23.49
N VAL A 220 8.16 10.30 -22.27
CA VAL A 220 6.98 10.61 -21.45
C VAL A 220 7.26 11.08 -20.02
N LEU A 221 8.41 10.75 -19.45
CA LEU A 221 8.78 11.13 -18.08
C LEU A 221 9.18 12.61 -18.03
N ILE A 222 8.76 13.28 -16.97
CA ILE A 222 9.27 14.58 -16.51
C ILE A 222 9.51 14.41 -15.01
N ARG A 223 10.76 14.49 -14.57
CA ARG A 223 11.14 14.27 -13.18
C ARG A 223 12.33 15.14 -12.80
N ARG A 224 12.22 15.75 -11.62
CA ARG A 224 13.29 16.43 -10.88
C ARG A 224 13.28 15.97 -9.42
N LEU A 225 14.45 15.98 -8.78
CA LEU A 225 14.61 15.78 -7.35
C LEU A 225 14.73 17.12 -6.64
N LYS A 226 14.42 17.17 -5.34
CA LYS A 226 14.46 18.38 -4.52
C LYS A 226 15.81 19.10 -4.60
N LYS A 227 16.90 18.34 -4.54
CA LYS A 227 18.28 18.82 -4.68
C LYS A 227 18.56 19.56 -6.01
N ASP A 228 17.83 19.24 -7.08
CA ASP A 228 18.07 19.79 -8.43
C ASP A 228 17.34 21.13 -8.63
N VAL A 229 16.21 21.35 -7.94
CA VAL A 229 15.32 22.49 -8.16
C VAL A 229 15.22 23.46 -6.99
N LEU A 230 15.61 23.06 -5.79
CA LEU A 230 15.49 23.85 -4.56
C LEU A 230 16.83 23.91 -3.86
N LYS A 231 17.58 24.98 -4.17
CA LYS A 231 18.92 25.29 -3.62
C LYS A 231 18.94 25.45 -2.09
N GLU A 232 17.77 25.69 -1.51
CA GLU A 232 17.55 26.08 -0.11
C GLU A 232 16.54 25.15 0.57
N LEU A 233 16.32 23.93 0.06
CA LEU A 233 15.64 22.91 0.86
C LEU A 233 16.62 22.36 1.90
N PRO A 234 16.29 22.46 3.20
CA PRO A 234 17.16 21.99 4.26
C PRO A 234 17.21 20.45 4.26
N SER A 235 18.39 19.89 4.57
CA SER A 235 18.69 18.49 4.33
C SER A 235 17.85 17.52 5.18
N LYS A 236 17.46 16.39 4.55
CA LYS A 236 16.99 15.19 5.24
C LYS A 236 18.17 14.49 5.92
N THR A 237 18.23 14.49 7.25
CA THR A 237 19.27 13.75 8.00
C THR A 237 18.71 12.39 8.42
N ARG A 238 19.21 11.30 7.82
CA ARG A 238 18.75 9.93 8.13
C ARG A 238 19.70 9.23 9.10
N GLN A 239 19.15 8.64 10.16
CA GLN A 239 19.91 7.94 11.20
C GLN A 239 19.24 6.63 11.61
N CYS A 240 20.05 5.60 11.84
CA CYS A 240 19.61 4.31 12.36
C CYS A 240 19.85 4.26 13.87
N VAL A 241 18.77 4.30 14.65
CA VAL A 241 18.79 4.16 16.11
C VAL A 241 18.69 2.69 16.44
N TYR A 242 19.84 2.06 16.72
CA TYR A 242 19.87 0.67 17.17
C TYR A 242 19.46 0.58 18.63
N VAL A 243 18.44 -0.23 18.91
CA VAL A 243 17.94 -0.49 20.27
C VAL A 243 18.20 -1.94 20.68
N ASP A 244 18.46 -2.14 21.97
CA ASP A 244 18.55 -3.45 22.57
C ASP A 244 17.17 -3.93 23.02
N ILE A 245 16.84 -5.18 22.72
CA ILE A 245 15.58 -5.81 23.12
C ILE A 245 15.76 -6.70 24.37
N ALA A 246 14.68 -6.86 25.14
CA ALA A 246 14.68 -7.62 26.38
C ALA A 246 15.14 -9.08 26.18
N ALA A 247 15.81 -9.66 27.19
CA ALA A 247 16.36 -11.01 27.11
C ALA A 247 15.31 -12.09 26.74
N LYS A 248 14.07 -11.96 27.25
CA LYS A 248 12.93 -12.82 26.88
C LYS A 248 12.61 -12.72 25.38
N SER A 249 12.58 -11.51 24.83
CA SER A 249 12.35 -11.29 23.39
C SER A 249 13.50 -11.86 22.56
N LYS A 250 14.75 -11.77 23.01
CA LYS A 250 15.91 -12.40 22.35
C LYS A 250 15.79 -13.92 22.30
N GLN A 251 15.28 -14.55 23.36
CA GLN A 251 14.98 -15.99 23.39
C GLN A 251 13.85 -16.36 22.41
N THR A 252 12.74 -15.59 22.40
CA THR A 252 11.66 -15.77 21.41
C THR A 252 12.19 -15.67 19.97
N PHE A 253 13.02 -14.67 19.68
CA PHE A 253 13.60 -14.49 18.34
C PHE A 253 14.57 -15.60 17.95
N ALA A 254 15.39 -16.11 18.87
CA ALA A 254 16.25 -17.27 18.60
C ALA A 254 15.43 -18.51 18.17
N ALA A 255 14.31 -18.78 18.85
CA ALA A 255 13.40 -19.86 18.48
C ALA A 255 12.73 -19.64 17.12
N LEU A 256 12.21 -18.43 16.84
CA LEU A 256 11.59 -18.10 15.56
C LEU A 256 12.59 -18.14 14.39
N MET A 257 13.86 -17.78 14.62
CA MET A 257 14.93 -17.88 13.63
C MET A 257 15.28 -19.34 13.32
N ALA A 258 15.44 -20.19 14.33
CA ALA A 258 15.68 -21.63 14.14
C ALA A 258 14.53 -22.31 13.39
N GLN A 259 13.28 -21.98 13.72
CA GLN A 259 12.10 -22.44 12.98
C GLN A 259 12.11 -21.97 11.51
N ASN A 260 12.64 -20.78 11.23
CA ASN A 260 12.77 -20.27 9.87
C ASN A 260 13.83 -21.08 9.09
N GLU A 261 14.95 -21.40 9.71
CA GLU A 261 16.01 -22.23 9.13
C GLU A 261 15.48 -23.63 8.78
N GLU A 262 14.77 -24.31 9.69
CA GLU A 262 14.11 -25.60 9.45
C GLU A 262 13.12 -25.53 8.26
N ILE A 263 12.24 -24.51 8.24
CA ILE A 263 11.28 -24.30 7.16
C ILE A 263 11.98 -23.99 5.81
N ASN A 264 13.13 -23.32 5.83
CA ASN A 264 13.91 -23.04 4.63
C ASN A 264 14.54 -24.32 4.04
N GLU A 265 15.01 -25.23 4.88
CA GLU A 265 15.56 -26.52 4.42
C GLU A 265 14.46 -27.42 3.85
N ARG A 266 13.33 -27.53 4.56
CA ARG A 266 12.10 -28.19 4.06
C ARG A 266 11.60 -27.61 2.73
N LEU A 267 11.82 -26.32 2.46
CA LEU A 267 11.49 -25.70 1.17
C LEU A 267 12.44 -26.06 0.02
N GLU A 268 13.74 -26.22 0.26
CA GLU A 268 14.67 -26.67 -0.79
C GLU A 268 14.42 -28.14 -1.17
N ASP A 269 14.13 -28.99 -0.18
CA ASP A 269 13.69 -30.38 -0.42
C ASP A 269 12.37 -30.42 -1.21
N ALA A 270 11.37 -29.61 -0.81
CA ALA A 270 10.08 -29.54 -1.49
C ALA A 270 10.16 -28.93 -2.92
N LYS A 271 11.15 -28.09 -3.22
CA LYS A 271 11.45 -27.67 -4.60
C LYS A 271 11.97 -28.84 -5.44
N THR A 272 12.84 -29.66 -4.85
CA THR A 272 13.52 -30.79 -5.51
C THR A 272 12.57 -31.96 -5.77
N ALA A 273 11.72 -32.30 -4.80
CA ALA A 273 10.80 -33.45 -4.87
C ALA A 273 9.62 -33.30 -5.87
N SER A 274 9.48 -32.15 -6.54
CA SER A 274 8.40 -31.82 -7.49
C SER A 274 6.95 -31.97 -6.99
N ASN A 275 6.73 -32.17 -5.68
CA ASN A 275 5.41 -32.28 -5.06
C ASN A 275 4.81 -30.88 -4.82
N THR A 276 3.98 -30.43 -5.76
CA THR A 276 3.39 -29.08 -5.75
C THR A 276 2.54 -28.81 -4.50
N LYS A 277 1.81 -29.81 -3.97
CA LYS A 277 0.94 -29.64 -2.80
C LYS A 277 1.77 -29.41 -1.54
N HIS A 278 2.79 -30.24 -1.31
CA HIS A 278 3.69 -30.08 -0.17
C HIS A 278 4.45 -28.75 -0.19
N ARG A 279 4.94 -28.33 -1.37
CA ARG A 279 5.59 -27.01 -1.52
C ARG A 279 4.64 -25.86 -1.18
N GLN A 280 3.36 -25.95 -1.50
CA GLN A 280 2.36 -24.92 -1.13
C GLN A 280 2.14 -24.86 0.39
N GLU A 281 2.07 -26.02 1.05
CA GLU A 281 1.90 -26.14 2.51
C GLU A 281 3.07 -25.48 3.26
N VAL A 282 4.32 -25.85 2.96
CA VAL A 282 5.50 -25.27 3.62
C VAL A 282 5.69 -23.77 3.26
N THR A 283 5.23 -23.33 2.08
CA THR A 283 5.22 -21.89 1.74
C THR A 283 4.21 -21.10 2.60
N LEU A 284 3.09 -21.71 2.97
CA LEU A 284 2.09 -21.11 3.87
C LEU A 284 2.57 -21.09 5.33
N GLU A 285 3.28 -22.13 5.79
CA GLU A 285 3.98 -22.12 7.08
C GLU A 285 4.97 -20.94 7.15
N LYS A 286 5.83 -20.80 6.13
CA LYS A 286 6.80 -19.70 6.03
C LYS A 286 6.15 -18.30 6.04
N ARG A 287 5.03 -18.13 5.32
CA ARG A 287 4.22 -16.89 5.36
C ARG A 287 3.82 -16.56 6.80
N THR A 288 3.28 -17.54 7.50
CA THR A 288 2.71 -17.39 8.83
C THR A 288 3.80 -17.02 9.84
N LEU A 289 4.94 -17.72 9.80
CA LEU A 289 6.11 -17.42 10.61
C LEU A 289 6.64 -16.00 10.36
N LEU A 290 6.74 -15.55 9.11
CA LEU A 290 7.28 -14.21 8.80
C LEU A 290 6.33 -13.08 9.20
N ILE A 291 5.01 -13.29 9.15
CA ILE A 291 4.02 -12.37 9.73
C ILE A 291 4.17 -12.31 11.26
N GLN A 292 4.36 -13.47 11.91
CA GLN A 292 4.60 -13.53 13.36
C GLN A 292 5.90 -12.82 13.76
N MET A 293 7.03 -13.12 13.10
CA MET A 293 8.31 -12.44 13.34
C MET A 293 8.21 -10.92 13.17
N TYR A 294 7.43 -10.45 12.19
CA TYR A 294 7.23 -9.02 11.95
C TYR A 294 6.45 -8.36 13.10
N ARG A 295 5.35 -8.98 13.56
CA ARG A 295 4.59 -8.54 14.73
C ARG A 295 5.43 -8.54 16.00
N GLU A 296 6.15 -9.63 16.28
CA GLU A 296 7.01 -9.75 17.46
C GLU A 296 8.17 -8.74 17.43
N THR A 297 8.61 -8.28 16.25
CA THR A 297 9.67 -7.26 16.11
C THR A 297 9.15 -5.90 16.57
N GLY A 298 7.91 -5.55 16.21
CA GLY A 298 7.22 -4.37 16.73
C GLY A 298 7.04 -4.43 18.26
N ILE A 299 6.56 -5.57 18.77
CA ILE A 299 6.34 -5.78 20.22
C ILE A 299 7.67 -5.72 21.00
N ALA A 300 8.73 -6.38 20.53
CA ALA A 300 10.03 -6.39 21.20
C ALA A 300 10.67 -5.00 21.30
N LYS A 301 10.38 -4.09 20.34
CA LYS A 301 10.85 -2.71 20.36
C LYS A 301 10.08 -1.79 21.31
N LEU A 302 8.88 -2.16 21.76
CA LEU A 302 8.01 -1.27 22.54
C LEU A 302 8.68 -0.61 23.76
N PRO A 303 9.45 -1.30 24.63
CA PRO A 303 10.08 -0.67 25.78
C PRO A 303 11.05 0.46 25.39
N ALA A 304 11.88 0.22 24.36
CA ALA A 304 12.85 1.17 23.86
C ALA A 304 12.19 2.31 23.05
N VAL A 305 11.10 2.04 22.33
CA VAL A 305 10.29 3.08 21.68
C VAL A 305 9.63 3.98 22.73
N GLN A 306 9.08 3.41 23.80
CA GLN A 306 8.52 4.16 24.92
C GLN A 306 9.57 5.00 25.66
N GLU A 307 10.78 4.47 25.85
CA GLU A 307 11.91 5.19 26.44
C GLU A 307 12.37 6.35 25.57
N TYR A 308 12.61 6.10 24.29
CA TYR A 308 12.97 7.14 23.32
C TYR A 308 11.90 8.23 23.18
N LEU A 309 10.61 7.88 23.32
CA LEU A 309 9.52 8.86 23.35
C LEU A 309 9.48 9.71 24.63
N ARG A 310 9.99 9.20 25.78
CA ARG A 310 10.19 10.01 26.99
C ARG A 310 11.36 10.97 26.81
N GLU A 311 12.51 10.47 26.35
CA GLU A 311 13.68 11.33 26.03
C GLU A 311 13.32 12.44 25.04
N LEU A 312 12.57 12.12 23.97
CA LEU A 312 12.07 13.12 23.03
C LEU A 312 11.07 14.09 23.66
N HIS A 313 10.20 13.64 24.57
CA HIS A 313 9.28 14.53 25.28
C HIS A 313 10.05 15.56 26.12
N ASP A 314 11.04 15.09 26.89
CA ASP A 314 11.77 15.88 27.89
C ASP A 314 12.87 16.78 27.27
N HIS A 315 13.52 16.35 26.18
CA HIS A 315 14.72 17.03 25.63
C HIS A 315 14.50 17.86 24.36
N THR A 316 13.28 17.90 23.82
CA THR A 316 12.94 18.85 22.75
C THR A 316 11.52 19.39 22.91
N SER A 317 11.26 20.59 22.41
CA SER A 317 9.91 21.16 22.29
C SER A 317 9.31 20.98 20.90
N LYS A 318 10.11 20.50 19.92
CA LYS A 318 9.74 20.38 18.51
C LYS A 318 8.57 19.41 18.31
N LYS A 319 7.79 19.65 17.25
CA LYS A 319 6.72 18.76 16.79
C LYS A 319 7.32 17.56 16.04
N PHE A 320 6.75 16.37 16.23
CA PHE A 320 7.28 15.15 15.60
C PHE A 320 6.20 14.15 15.18
N ILE A 321 6.54 13.32 14.18
CA ILE A 321 5.70 12.24 13.66
C ILE A 321 6.25 10.90 14.14
N VAL A 322 5.38 10.03 14.64
CA VAL A 322 5.69 8.63 14.95
C VAL A 322 4.95 7.72 13.97
N PHE A 323 5.71 6.98 13.17
CA PHE A 323 5.19 5.98 12.24
C PHE A 323 5.36 4.56 12.80
N ALA A 324 4.28 3.79 12.83
CA ALA A 324 4.27 2.35 13.13
C ALA A 324 3.33 1.60 12.16
N HIS A 325 3.34 0.26 12.16
CA HIS A 325 2.48 -0.56 11.31
C HIS A 325 1.35 -1.23 12.09
N HIS A 326 1.68 -1.92 13.18
CA HIS A 326 0.73 -2.72 13.94
C HIS A 326 -0.13 -1.84 14.85
N THR A 327 -1.44 -2.11 14.93
CA THR A 327 -2.36 -1.35 15.79
C THR A 327 -1.87 -1.33 17.24
N HIS A 328 -1.51 -2.49 17.79
CA HIS A 328 -0.94 -2.62 19.13
C HIS A 328 0.26 -1.70 19.39
N VAL A 329 1.10 -1.43 18.39
CA VAL A 329 2.23 -0.49 18.53
C VAL A 329 1.75 0.96 18.51
N LEU A 330 0.80 1.31 17.63
CA LEU A 330 0.13 2.62 17.64
C LEU A 330 -0.64 2.86 18.96
N ASP A 331 -1.23 1.81 19.53
CA ASP A 331 -1.97 1.81 20.81
C ASP A 331 -1.00 2.08 21.97
N THR A 332 0.07 1.30 22.13
CA THR A 332 1.07 1.51 23.20
C THR A 332 1.79 2.86 23.08
N VAL A 333 2.05 3.36 21.86
CA VAL A 333 2.57 4.72 21.64
C VAL A 333 1.56 5.79 22.09
N SER A 334 0.27 5.60 21.76
CA SER A 334 -0.81 6.48 22.21
C SER A 334 -0.92 6.51 23.74
N GLU A 335 -0.87 5.35 24.39
CA GLU A 335 -0.88 5.22 25.85
C GLU A 335 0.31 5.92 26.51
N GLN A 336 1.52 5.79 25.94
CA GLN A 336 2.71 6.46 26.46
C GLN A 336 2.60 8.00 26.38
N LEU A 337 2.02 8.54 25.31
CA LEU A 337 1.76 9.97 25.15
C LEU A 337 0.70 10.48 26.13
N ASN A 338 -0.35 9.68 26.40
CA ASN A 338 -1.34 9.98 27.43
C ASN A 338 -0.72 10.02 28.85
N GLN A 339 0.16 9.08 29.18
CA GLN A 339 0.91 9.09 30.45
C GLN A 339 1.79 10.34 30.58
N LEU A 340 2.44 10.75 29.49
CA LEU A 340 3.22 11.99 29.37
C LEU A 340 2.35 13.25 29.20
N LYS A 341 1.02 13.14 29.29
CA LYS A 341 0.05 14.25 29.14
C LYS A 341 0.27 15.08 27.87
N THR A 342 0.83 14.47 26.83
CA THR A 342 1.17 15.14 25.57
C THR A 342 -0.05 15.14 24.66
N ARG A 343 -0.46 16.29 24.12
CA ARG A 343 -1.52 16.34 23.10
C ARG A 343 -0.98 15.79 21.77
N TYR A 344 -1.72 14.86 21.18
CA TYR A 344 -1.34 14.19 19.93
C TYR A 344 -2.57 13.92 19.06
N VAL A 345 -2.37 13.82 17.74
CA VAL A 345 -3.37 13.27 16.80
C VAL A 345 -2.99 11.85 16.41
N ARG A 346 -4.00 11.04 16.04
CA ARG A 346 -3.80 9.68 15.53
C ARG A 346 -4.52 9.45 14.20
N ILE A 347 -3.79 8.97 13.20
CA ILE A 347 -4.33 8.63 11.87
C ILE A 347 -3.92 7.21 11.47
N ASP A 348 -4.91 6.31 11.34
CA ASP A 348 -4.69 4.93 10.93
C ASP A 348 -5.80 4.43 9.95
N GLY A 349 -5.86 3.11 9.72
CA GLY A 349 -6.82 2.47 8.83
C GLY A 349 -8.30 2.52 9.27
N SER A 350 -8.59 3.02 10.47
CA SER A 350 -9.95 3.28 10.97
C SER A 350 -10.43 4.72 10.70
N THR A 351 -9.51 5.69 10.63
CA THR A 351 -9.83 7.12 10.52
C THR A 351 -10.50 7.43 9.17
N SER A 352 -11.67 8.09 9.19
CA SER A 352 -12.41 8.45 7.98
C SER A 352 -11.71 9.56 7.18
N SER A 353 -12.03 9.72 5.89
CA SER A 353 -11.32 10.68 5.03
C SER A 353 -11.52 12.15 5.44
N GLN A 354 -12.67 12.50 6.04
CA GLN A 354 -12.90 13.84 6.59
C GLN A 354 -12.05 14.07 7.84
N VAL A 355 -12.19 13.20 8.84
CA VAL A 355 -11.47 13.29 10.12
C VAL A 355 -9.94 13.28 9.93
N ARG A 356 -9.44 12.60 8.89
CA ARG A 356 -8.02 12.67 8.51
C ARG A 356 -7.55 14.07 8.10
N GLN A 357 -8.39 14.86 7.43
CA GLN A 357 -8.06 16.25 7.09
C GLN A 357 -8.12 17.12 8.35
N ASP A 358 -9.21 17.02 9.11
CA ASP A 358 -9.43 17.78 10.35
C ASP A 358 -8.24 17.62 11.33
N LEU A 359 -7.76 16.38 11.53
CA LEU A 359 -6.59 16.07 12.37
C LEU A 359 -5.25 16.54 11.78
N CYS A 360 -5.12 16.64 10.45
CA CYS A 360 -3.92 17.24 9.83
C CYS A 360 -3.92 18.76 9.96
N GLU A 361 -5.08 19.39 10.00
CA GLU A 361 -5.22 20.83 10.25
C GLU A 361 -4.98 21.15 11.73
N GLU A 362 -5.49 20.32 12.66
CA GLU A 362 -5.15 20.39 14.09
C GLU A 362 -3.62 20.28 14.31
N PHE A 363 -2.97 19.21 13.83
CA PHE A 363 -1.53 19.01 14.04
C PHE A 363 -0.66 20.15 13.48
N GLN A 364 -1.08 20.79 12.39
CA GLN A 364 -0.31 21.89 11.82
C GLN A 364 -0.56 23.22 12.55
N ASN A 365 -1.82 23.54 12.86
CA ASN A 365 -2.23 24.87 13.33
C ASN A 365 -2.26 25.03 14.85
N ASP A 366 -2.55 23.99 15.63
CA ASP A 366 -2.60 24.05 17.09
C ASP A 366 -1.19 23.88 17.70
N PRO A 367 -0.64 24.85 18.46
CA PRO A 367 0.69 24.71 19.04
C PRO A 367 0.82 23.55 20.04
N GLU A 368 -0.24 23.27 20.80
CA GLU A 368 -0.24 22.26 21.87
C GLU A 368 -0.15 20.83 21.31
N THR A 369 -0.75 20.57 20.14
CA THR A 369 -0.70 19.29 19.45
C THR A 369 0.71 19.03 18.91
N ARG A 370 1.54 18.43 19.76
CA ARG A 370 2.97 18.27 19.52
C ARG A 370 3.33 17.00 18.73
N VAL A 371 2.51 15.95 18.79
CA VAL A 371 2.83 14.64 18.20
C VAL A 371 1.75 14.19 17.21
N ALA A 372 2.17 13.59 16.10
CA ALA A 372 1.27 12.88 15.19
C ALA A 372 1.63 11.39 15.13
N VAL A 373 0.71 10.52 15.53
CA VAL A 373 0.87 9.06 15.50
C VAL A 373 0.18 8.52 14.24
N LEU A 374 0.93 7.95 13.31
CA LEU A 374 0.42 7.49 12.02
C LEU A 374 0.74 6.03 11.72
N SER A 375 -0.19 5.33 11.08
CA SER A 375 0.16 4.07 10.41
C SER A 375 1.08 4.35 9.21
N ILE A 376 2.10 3.53 8.96
CA ILE A 376 2.99 3.68 7.80
C ILE A 376 2.18 3.60 6.50
N THR A 377 1.11 2.80 6.48
CA THR A 377 0.16 2.73 5.36
C THR A 377 -0.60 4.04 5.12
N ALA A 378 -0.80 4.87 6.15
CA ALA A 378 -1.36 6.21 6.00
C ALA A 378 -0.39 7.20 5.31
N ALA A 379 0.91 6.90 5.21
CA ALA A 379 1.85 7.72 4.45
C ALA A 379 1.53 7.76 2.95
N GLY A 380 0.83 6.77 2.39
CA GLY A 380 0.37 6.76 1.00
C GLY A 380 -0.88 7.62 0.72
N VAL A 381 -1.46 8.25 1.74
CA VAL A 381 -2.82 8.84 1.70
C VAL A 381 -2.84 10.31 1.26
N GLY A 382 -1.67 10.93 1.02
CA GLY A 382 -1.57 12.29 0.45
C GLY A 382 -1.39 13.43 1.47
N LEU A 383 -1.35 13.11 2.76
CA LEU A 383 -1.37 14.07 3.88
C LEU A 383 -0.24 15.14 3.84
N THR A 384 -0.45 16.23 4.58
CA THR A 384 0.49 17.34 4.77
C THR A 384 0.75 17.48 6.27
N LEU A 385 2.01 17.32 6.71
CA LEU A 385 2.40 17.36 8.13
C LEU A 385 3.71 18.15 8.30
N HIS A 386 3.86 19.22 7.52
CA HIS A 386 5.12 19.96 7.38
C HIS A 386 5.55 20.74 8.64
N ALA A 387 4.69 20.82 9.65
CA ALA A 387 5.01 21.39 10.96
C ALA A 387 5.93 20.50 11.81
N ALA A 388 6.15 19.23 11.46
CA ALA A 388 7.02 18.31 12.20
C ALA A 388 8.49 18.44 11.79
N ASP A 389 9.42 18.64 12.72
CA ASP A 389 10.88 18.64 12.47
C ASP A 389 11.49 17.23 12.43
N LEU A 390 10.85 16.29 13.12
CA LEU A 390 11.37 14.97 13.39
C LEU A 390 10.37 13.89 12.95
N VAL A 391 10.87 12.87 12.27
CA VAL A 391 10.12 11.69 11.83
C VAL A 391 10.77 10.44 12.45
N VAL A 392 10.00 9.72 13.27
CA VAL A 392 10.43 8.50 13.96
C VAL A 392 9.69 7.30 13.38
N PHE A 393 10.40 6.39 12.73
CA PHE A 393 9.87 5.09 12.34
C PHE A 393 10.14 4.09 13.48
N ALA A 394 9.11 3.84 14.30
CA ALA A 394 9.14 2.82 15.35
C ALA A 394 9.13 1.39 14.77
N GLU A 395 8.55 1.23 13.57
CA GLU A 395 8.57 -0.01 12.81
C GLU A 395 9.05 0.24 11.37
N LEU A 396 9.68 -0.77 10.76
CA LEU A 396 9.98 -0.78 9.33
C LEU A 396 8.79 -1.30 8.52
N PHE A 397 8.75 -0.97 7.22
CA PHE A 397 7.76 -1.54 6.30
C PHE A 397 8.43 -2.08 5.03
N TRP A 398 7.95 -3.22 4.54
CA TRP A 398 8.57 -4.00 3.46
C TRP A 398 8.61 -3.29 2.10
N ASN A 399 7.70 -2.33 1.87
CA ASN A 399 7.74 -1.47 0.70
C ASN A 399 8.47 -0.16 1.03
N PRO A 400 9.70 0.07 0.55
CA PRO A 400 10.47 1.25 0.89
C PRO A 400 9.82 2.56 0.42
N ALA A 401 9.00 2.52 -0.63
CA ALA A 401 8.29 3.69 -1.12
C ALA A 401 7.32 4.27 -0.06
N GLN A 402 6.74 3.45 0.84
CA GLN A 402 5.92 3.98 1.93
C GLN A 402 6.74 4.70 3.01
N LEU A 403 8.00 4.29 3.22
CA LEU A 403 8.91 4.98 4.14
C LEU A 403 9.31 6.35 3.58
N LEU A 404 9.72 6.41 2.30
CA LEU A 404 9.98 7.69 1.61
C LEU A 404 8.72 8.59 1.57
N GLN A 405 7.55 8.01 1.27
CA GLN A 405 6.27 8.72 1.32
C GLN A 405 5.96 9.28 2.71
N GLY A 406 6.47 8.66 3.78
CA GLY A 406 6.36 9.11 5.17
C GLY A 406 7.30 10.28 5.49
N GLU A 407 8.58 10.18 5.11
CA GLU A 407 9.55 11.30 5.22
C GLU A 407 9.00 12.58 4.56
N ASP A 408 8.42 12.45 3.36
CA ASP A 408 7.91 13.57 2.56
C ASP A 408 6.55 14.12 3.04
N ARG A 409 6.02 13.62 4.17
CA ARG A 409 4.93 14.30 4.91
C ARG A 409 5.44 15.48 5.74
N ALA A 410 6.64 15.37 6.29
CA ALA A 410 7.35 16.45 6.99
C ALA A 410 8.21 17.31 6.04
N HIS A 411 8.87 16.69 5.05
CA HIS A 411 9.80 17.36 4.14
C HIS A 411 9.13 17.94 2.88
N ARG A 412 8.57 19.14 2.98
CA ARG A 412 7.94 19.90 1.87
C ARG A 412 8.61 21.26 1.60
N ILE A 413 8.30 21.81 0.42
CA ILE A 413 8.65 23.18 -0.02
C ILE A 413 8.16 24.22 1.00
N GLY A 414 8.97 25.27 1.21
CA GLY A 414 8.63 26.41 2.08
C GLY A 414 9.10 26.27 3.53
N ARG A 415 10.10 25.41 3.78
CA ARG A 415 10.68 25.14 5.10
C ARG A 415 12.16 25.53 5.12
N GLU A 416 12.61 26.15 6.22
CA GLU A 416 14.00 26.56 6.44
C GLU A 416 14.81 25.59 7.34
N GLU A 417 14.16 24.84 8.23
CA GLU A 417 14.82 23.88 9.15
C GLU A 417 14.92 22.44 8.61
N ASN A 418 16.03 21.76 8.92
CA ASN A 418 16.30 20.36 8.55
C ASN A 418 15.22 19.40 9.07
N VAL A 419 14.96 18.31 8.31
CA VAL A 419 14.07 17.24 8.75
C VAL A 419 14.89 16.03 9.18
N ASP A 420 14.85 15.74 10.48
CA ASP A 420 15.52 14.59 11.08
C ASP A 420 14.65 13.33 10.91
N ILE A 421 15.24 12.24 10.41
CA ILE A 421 14.56 10.97 10.15
C ILE A 421 15.28 9.87 10.91
N LYS A 422 14.59 9.20 11.84
CA LYS A 422 15.14 8.18 12.73
C LYS A 422 14.43 6.84 12.48
N TYR A 423 15.20 5.79 12.20
CA TYR A 423 14.70 4.42 12.09
C TYR A 423 15.09 3.63 13.34
N ILE A 424 14.11 3.14 14.10
CA ILE A 424 14.36 2.36 15.32
C ILE A 424 14.48 0.88 14.93
N LEU A 425 15.69 0.33 15.09
CA LEU A 425 16.10 -1.01 14.64
C LEU A 425 16.53 -1.89 15.82
N ALA A 426 15.95 -3.06 15.97
CA ALA A 426 16.31 -4.02 17.02
C ALA A 426 17.26 -5.10 16.50
N ARG A 427 18.47 -5.19 17.08
CA ARG A 427 19.42 -6.26 16.73
C ARG A 427 18.96 -7.63 17.26
N GLY A 428 19.19 -8.67 16.47
CA GLY A 428 18.70 -10.03 16.74
C GLY A 428 17.21 -10.20 16.46
N THR A 429 16.62 -9.36 15.60
CA THR A 429 15.22 -9.44 15.18
C THR A 429 15.09 -9.43 13.65
N LEU A 430 13.86 -9.34 13.13
CA LEU A 430 13.62 -9.24 11.70
C LEU A 430 14.18 -7.94 11.09
N ASP A 431 14.42 -6.88 11.88
CA ASP A 431 15.00 -5.62 11.37
C ASP A 431 16.38 -5.82 10.73
N ASP A 432 17.24 -6.68 11.29
CA ASP A 432 18.58 -6.98 10.75
C ASP A 432 18.53 -7.62 9.35
N ILE A 433 17.37 -8.20 8.98
CA ILE A 433 17.11 -8.84 7.69
C ILE A 433 16.34 -7.88 6.77
N GLN A 434 15.36 -7.16 7.32
CA GLN A 434 14.46 -6.28 6.58
C GLN A 434 15.15 -4.96 6.16
N TRP A 435 16.04 -4.41 6.99
CA TRP A 435 16.71 -3.14 6.70
C TRP A 435 17.67 -3.19 5.48
N PRO A 436 18.57 -4.19 5.32
CA PRO A 436 19.39 -4.30 4.12
C PRO A 436 18.58 -4.50 2.84
N LEU A 437 17.44 -5.21 2.91
CA LEU A 437 16.52 -5.39 1.78
C LEU A 437 15.83 -4.09 1.36
N ILE A 438 15.40 -3.27 2.33
CA ILE A 438 14.82 -1.94 2.09
C ILE A 438 15.83 -1.04 1.36
N ARG A 439 17.08 -0.99 1.86
CA ARG A 439 18.20 -0.23 1.27
C ARG A 439 18.46 -0.66 -0.19
N ARG A 440 18.69 -1.96 -0.41
CA ARG A 440 18.94 -2.54 -1.76
C ARG A 440 17.79 -2.31 -2.74
N LYS A 441 16.53 -2.33 -2.28
CA LYS A 441 15.36 -2.06 -3.15
C LYS A 441 15.26 -0.59 -3.54
N LEU A 442 15.72 0.33 -2.69
CA LEU A 442 15.79 1.75 -3.04
C LEU A 442 16.88 2.07 -4.06
N ASP A 443 18.05 1.43 -3.98
CA ASP A 443 19.09 1.57 -5.00
C ASP A 443 18.58 1.20 -6.40
N VAL A 444 17.90 0.05 -6.53
CA VAL A 444 17.34 -0.42 -7.81
C VAL A 444 16.21 0.49 -8.34
N VAL A 445 15.34 0.98 -7.46
CA VAL A 445 14.27 1.91 -7.84
C VAL A 445 14.84 3.27 -8.24
N GLY A 446 15.83 3.79 -7.51
CA GLY A 446 16.56 5.00 -7.86
C GLY A 446 17.24 4.90 -9.22
N GLN A 447 18.04 3.86 -9.45
CA GLN A 447 18.69 3.64 -10.75
C GLN A 447 17.70 3.55 -11.92
N SER A 448 16.46 3.09 -11.67
CA SER A 448 15.41 2.97 -12.69
C SER A 448 14.67 4.28 -13.03
N ILE A 449 14.76 5.32 -12.19
CA ILE A 449 13.94 6.55 -12.32
C ILE A 449 14.81 7.84 -12.23
N ASP A 450 16.02 7.77 -11.68
CA ASP A 450 16.97 8.88 -11.48
C ASP A 450 18.31 8.68 -12.22
N GLY A 451 18.50 7.56 -12.91
CA GLY A 451 19.70 7.23 -13.70
C GLY A 451 20.98 6.98 -12.89
N HIS A 452 20.92 7.14 -11.57
CA HIS A 452 22.02 7.06 -10.61
C HIS A 452 21.56 6.24 -9.38
N SER A 453 22.50 5.71 -8.58
CA SER A 453 22.11 5.06 -7.31
C SER A 453 21.63 6.11 -6.31
N ALA A 454 20.33 6.10 -6.03
CA ALA A 454 19.74 6.93 -4.98
C ALA A 454 19.86 6.20 -3.63
N THR A 455 21.07 6.21 -3.07
CA THR A 455 21.38 5.55 -1.80
C THR A 455 20.59 6.17 -0.64
N MET A 456 20.13 5.33 0.29
CA MET A 456 19.88 5.80 1.65
C MET A 456 21.22 5.94 2.36
N ASP A 457 21.80 7.14 2.26
CA ASP A 457 22.94 7.53 3.08
C ASP A 457 22.45 7.77 4.53
N THR A 458 22.51 6.71 5.34
CA THR A 458 22.16 6.74 6.76
C THR A 458 23.41 6.77 7.62
N ILE A 459 23.48 7.72 8.55
CA ILE A 459 24.59 7.79 9.51
C ILE A 459 24.37 6.69 10.56
N GLU A 460 25.28 5.70 10.60
CA GLU A 460 25.24 4.57 11.52
C GLU A 460 26.22 4.74 12.69
N SER A 461 25.71 4.73 13.92
CA SER A 461 26.49 4.90 15.15
C SER A 461 27.20 3.61 15.62
N SER A 462 28.06 3.00 14.79
CA SER A 462 29.14 2.09 15.24
C SER A 462 30.05 1.62 14.09
N SER A 463 31.37 1.69 14.31
CA SER A 463 32.43 1.33 13.37
C SER A 463 32.52 -0.16 13.01
N ALA A 464 33.17 -0.45 11.87
CA ALA A 464 33.51 -1.77 11.29
C ALA A 464 32.33 -2.61 10.78
N ARG A 465 32.00 -2.49 9.47
CA ARG A 465 30.83 -3.15 8.85
C ARG A 465 31.05 -3.80 7.47
N ASP A 466 31.91 -3.27 6.60
CA ASP A 466 32.05 -3.64 5.17
C ASP A 466 32.34 -5.12 4.88
N GLU A 467 33.01 -5.85 5.78
CA GLU A 467 33.25 -7.29 5.62
C GLU A 467 32.06 -8.17 6.04
N LYS A 468 31.16 -7.63 6.88
CA LYS A 468 30.06 -8.41 7.47
C LYS A 468 28.83 -8.45 6.55
N GLU A 469 28.52 -7.36 5.84
CA GLU A 469 27.47 -7.36 4.80
C GLU A 469 27.74 -8.45 3.73
N LYS A 470 28.98 -8.56 3.26
CA LYS A 470 29.41 -9.59 2.28
C LYS A 470 29.19 -11.04 2.76
N ARG A 471 29.15 -11.29 4.07
CA ARG A 471 28.85 -12.62 4.65
C ARG A 471 27.36 -12.91 4.81
N LEU A 472 26.50 -11.89 4.93
CA LEU A 472 25.04 -12.08 4.99
C LEU A 472 24.40 -12.25 3.61
N GLN A 473 25.09 -11.81 2.54
CA GLN A 473 24.62 -11.87 1.16
C GLN A 473 24.01 -13.25 0.74
N PRO A 474 24.70 -14.41 0.88
CA PRO A 474 24.12 -15.71 0.52
C PRO A 474 23.00 -16.15 1.48
N THR A 475 23.05 -15.73 2.75
CA THR A 475 22.02 -16.04 3.74
C THR A 475 20.70 -15.39 3.34
N ILE A 476 20.71 -14.13 2.89
CA ILE A 476 19.51 -13.42 2.43
C ILE A 476 18.87 -14.15 1.23
N ASP A 477 19.64 -14.51 0.22
CA ASP A 477 19.08 -15.18 -0.96
C ASP A 477 18.51 -16.58 -0.61
N LYS A 478 19.13 -17.33 0.32
CA LYS A 478 18.57 -18.59 0.90
C LYS A 478 17.30 -18.32 1.74
N PHE A 479 17.26 -17.23 2.51
CA PHE A 479 16.15 -16.89 3.40
C PHE A 479 14.89 -16.39 2.66
N PHE A 480 15.01 -15.85 1.43
CA PHE A 480 13.87 -15.31 0.68
C PHE A 480 13.43 -16.12 -0.55
N GLY A 481 14.32 -16.82 -1.24
CA GLY A 481 13.96 -17.83 -2.25
C GLY A 481 12.92 -17.36 -3.29
N SER A 482 13.31 -16.41 -4.15
CA SER A 482 12.45 -15.59 -5.04
C SER A 482 11.59 -14.55 -4.28
N ASP A 483 12.06 -13.29 -4.35
CA ASP A 483 11.58 -12.08 -3.66
C ASP A 483 10.16 -11.60 -4.06
N GLU A 484 9.38 -12.46 -4.70
CA GLU A 484 7.97 -12.22 -5.05
C GLU A 484 7.08 -12.37 -3.82
N THR A 485 7.23 -13.52 -3.16
CA THR A 485 6.20 -14.08 -2.29
C THR A 485 5.83 -13.14 -1.17
N LEU A 486 6.77 -12.69 -0.33
CA LEU A 486 6.41 -11.87 0.85
C LEU A 486 5.68 -10.56 0.53
N THR A 487 5.97 -9.90 -0.60
CA THR A 487 5.34 -8.60 -0.90
C THR A 487 3.85 -8.77 -1.19
N GLU A 488 3.47 -9.81 -1.93
CA GLU A 488 2.07 -10.17 -2.17
C GLU A 488 1.43 -10.87 -0.97
N LEU A 489 2.19 -11.71 -0.26
CA LEU A 489 1.69 -12.47 0.90
C LEU A 489 1.45 -11.62 2.14
N ILE A 490 2.09 -10.45 2.29
CA ILE A 490 1.76 -9.47 3.34
C ILE A 490 0.78 -8.41 2.83
N GLY A 491 0.91 -7.98 1.57
CA GLY A 491 -0.02 -7.02 0.95
C GLY A 491 -1.47 -7.55 0.84
N GLY A 492 -1.64 -8.82 0.45
CA GLY A 492 -2.96 -9.45 0.33
C GLY A 492 -3.73 -9.57 1.65
N SER A 493 -3.04 -9.50 2.80
CA SER A 493 -3.69 -9.46 4.11
C SER A 493 -4.52 -8.19 4.31
N THR A 494 -4.17 -7.09 3.63
CA THR A 494 -4.96 -5.84 3.68
C THR A 494 -6.30 -6.01 2.94
N GLU A 495 -6.30 -6.70 1.79
CA GLU A 495 -7.53 -7.00 1.04
C GLU A 495 -8.46 -7.97 1.79
N MET A 496 -7.93 -8.83 2.67
CA MET A 496 -8.74 -9.72 3.51
C MET A 496 -9.47 -8.98 4.63
N VAL A 497 -8.80 -8.05 5.34
CA VAL A 497 -9.45 -7.24 6.39
C VAL A 497 -10.53 -6.32 5.83
N GLU A 498 -10.39 -5.85 4.59
CA GLU A 498 -11.45 -5.11 3.89
C GLU A 498 -12.62 -6.02 3.48
N GLN A 499 -12.37 -7.29 3.15
CA GLN A 499 -13.42 -8.28 2.89
C GLN A 499 -14.19 -8.68 4.16
N GLU A 500 -13.53 -8.77 5.32
CA GLU A 500 -14.20 -8.98 6.61
C GLU A 500 -15.11 -7.79 6.98
N LYS A 501 -14.67 -6.55 6.72
CA LYS A 501 -15.53 -5.36 6.82
C LYS A 501 -16.72 -5.44 5.86
N GLU A 502 -16.50 -5.75 4.57
CA GLU A 502 -17.59 -5.95 3.61
C GLU A 502 -18.50 -7.16 3.95
N ALA A 503 -18.13 -8.05 4.87
CA ALA A 503 -18.98 -9.13 5.37
C ALA A 503 -19.80 -8.72 6.61
N HIS A 504 -19.18 -8.01 7.55
CA HIS A 504 -19.82 -7.47 8.76
C HIS A 504 -20.97 -6.50 8.40
N ASP A 505 -20.72 -5.60 7.44
CA ASP A 505 -21.70 -4.61 6.94
C ASP A 505 -22.90 -5.24 6.19
N LYS A 506 -22.85 -6.54 5.88
CA LYS A 506 -23.89 -7.27 5.14
C LYS A 506 -24.71 -8.25 5.98
N GLY A 507 -24.61 -8.18 7.31
CA GLY A 507 -25.57 -8.79 8.23
C GLY A 507 -25.73 -10.31 8.10
N ARG A 508 -24.63 -11.04 7.86
CA ARG A 508 -24.61 -12.52 7.86
C ARG A 508 -23.97 -13.05 9.13
N HIS A 509 -24.52 -14.15 9.67
CA HIS A 509 -24.16 -14.68 10.99
C HIS A 509 -22.66 -14.96 11.14
N SER A 510 -22.12 -14.62 12.30
CA SER A 510 -20.70 -14.75 12.64
C SER A 510 -20.24 -16.20 12.71
N VAL A 511 -19.15 -16.52 12.04
CA VAL A 511 -18.43 -17.79 12.21
C VAL A 511 -17.58 -17.73 13.49
N LYS A 512 -18.23 -17.76 14.65
CA LYS A 512 -17.58 -17.73 15.98
C LYS A 512 -17.53 -19.12 16.63
N THR A 513 -17.47 -20.17 15.80
CA THR A 513 -17.68 -21.58 16.22
C THR A 513 -16.77 -22.56 15.46
N LEU A 514 -15.64 -22.09 14.93
CA LEU A 514 -14.67 -22.92 14.18
C LEU A 514 -13.20 -22.71 14.62
N ILE A 515 -12.98 -22.17 15.83
CA ILE A 515 -11.63 -21.98 16.41
C ILE A 515 -11.39 -22.87 17.64
N GLU A 516 -12.45 -23.39 18.28
CA GLU A 516 -12.36 -24.19 19.53
C GLU A 516 -12.30 -25.71 19.28
N ALA A 517 -11.70 -26.17 18.17
CA ALA A 517 -11.78 -27.57 17.74
C ALA A 517 -10.51 -28.15 17.07
N VAL A 518 -9.35 -28.07 17.75
CA VAL A 518 -8.21 -28.98 17.51
C VAL A 518 -7.66 -29.44 18.86
N PRO A 519 -7.43 -30.76 19.12
CA PRO A 519 -7.03 -31.23 20.44
C PRO A 519 -5.57 -30.93 20.79
N THR A 520 -5.31 -30.58 22.05
CA THR A 520 -3.97 -30.57 22.64
C THR A 520 -3.46 -31.99 22.85
N PHE A 521 -2.39 -32.37 22.14
CA PHE A 521 -1.74 -33.68 22.30
C PHE A 521 -0.58 -33.57 23.30
N THR A 522 -0.86 -33.77 24.59
CA THR A 522 0.16 -33.82 25.66
C THR A 522 0.61 -35.26 25.92
N ALA A 523 1.92 -35.46 26.11
CA ALA A 523 2.54 -36.78 26.31
C ALA A 523 2.19 -37.41 27.67
N VAL A 524 2.44 -38.73 27.79
CA VAL A 524 2.12 -39.55 28.95
C VAL A 524 3.36 -39.85 29.79
N GLU A 525 3.36 -39.41 31.04
CA GLU A 525 4.20 -39.83 32.20
C GLU A 525 3.61 -39.11 33.45
N GLY A 526 3.44 -39.70 34.64
CA GLY A 526 3.49 -41.10 35.08
C GLY A 526 3.47 -41.21 36.62
N SER A 527 2.55 -42.00 37.21
CA SER A 527 2.33 -42.21 38.69
C SER A 527 1.91 -40.95 39.50
N SER A 528 1.25 -41.00 40.67
CA SER A 528 0.95 -42.08 41.63
C SER A 528 -0.31 -41.79 42.50
N ASP A 529 -1.12 -42.82 42.77
CA ASP A 529 -1.87 -43.20 44.00
C ASP A 529 -2.76 -42.23 44.85
N TYR A 530 -3.75 -42.84 45.52
CA TYR A 530 -4.62 -42.35 46.63
C TYR A 530 -5.68 -41.25 46.32
N ASP A 531 -6.89 -41.24 46.91
CA ASP A 531 -7.74 -42.27 47.55
C ASP A 531 -9.19 -41.72 47.73
N ALA A 532 -10.17 -42.60 47.96
CA ALA A 532 -11.48 -42.36 48.62
C ALA A 532 -12.48 -41.31 48.03
N SER A 533 -13.81 -41.38 48.27
CA SER A 533 -14.74 -42.48 48.61
C SER A 533 -16.21 -41.98 48.49
N GLN A 534 -17.21 -42.89 48.61
CA GLN A 534 -18.67 -42.63 48.78
C GLN A 534 -19.37 -42.10 47.51
N SER A 535 -20.35 -42.77 46.89
CA SER A 535 -21.68 -43.29 47.34
C SER A 535 -22.71 -42.16 47.53
N ASP A 536 -24.01 -42.26 47.19
CA ASP A 536 -25.01 -43.36 47.10
C ASP A 536 -25.91 -43.17 45.84
N ASP A 537 -26.93 -43.98 45.46
CA ASP A 537 -27.22 -45.43 45.43
C ASP A 537 -28.50 -45.65 44.54
N GLU A 538 -28.91 -46.90 44.31
CA GLU A 538 -30.27 -47.39 43.94
C GLU A 538 -30.78 -47.46 42.46
N ARG A 539 -30.76 -48.71 41.95
CA ARG A 539 -31.91 -49.48 41.37
C ARG A 539 -32.57 -49.14 40.00
N ASN A 540 -32.38 -50.11 39.09
CA ASN A 540 -33.19 -50.55 37.91
C ASN A 540 -34.63 -51.03 38.33
N PRO A 541 -35.60 -51.51 37.47
CA PRO A 541 -35.68 -51.57 35.99
C PRO A 541 -37.07 -51.31 35.30
N SER A 542 -37.05 -51.10 33.96
CA SER A 542 -38.02 -51.58 32.92
C SER A 542 -39.56 -51.33 32.99
N ARG A 543 -40.15 -50.81 31.88
CA ARG A 543 -41.25 -51.49 31.10
C ARG A 543 -41.83 -50.74 29.86
N ARG A 544 -42.19 -51.54 28.83
CA ARG A 544 -43.23 -51.38 27.77
C ARG A 544 -43.07 -50.21 26.75
N LEU A 545 -43.16 -50.40 25.42
CA LEU A 545 -44.08 -51.11 24.48
C LEU A 545 -45.29 -50.28 24.00
N LYS A 546 -45.25 -49.82 22.73
CA LYS A 546 -46.07 -50.37 21.61
C LYS A 546 -45.76 -49.72 20.24
N ARG A 547 -45.93 -50.51 19.17
CA ARG A 547 -46.17 -50.07 17.77
C ARG A 547 -47.66 -50.32 17.44
N LYS A 548 -48.24 -49.61 16.45
CA LYS A 548 -48.94 -50.18 15.26
C LYS A 548 -49.61 -49.11 14.37
N HIS A 549 -49.47 -49.33 13.07
CA HIS A 549 -50.41 -49.15 11.93
C HIS A 549 -51.73 -48.38 12.09
N ILE A 550 -52.14 -47.66 11.03
CA ILE A 550 -53.04 -48.17 9.95
C ILE A 550 -52.92 -47.26 8.70
N ASP A 551 -53.55 -47.65 7.58
CA ASP A 551 -53.43 -47.12 6.21
C ASP A 551 -54.86 -46.94 5.59
N GLN A 552 -54.97 -46.38 4.37
CA GLN A 552 -56.19 -46.26 3.53
C GLN A 552 -57.21 -45.13 3.91
N LYS A 553 -58.00 -44.50 3.01
CA LYS A 553 -58.24 -44.69 1.55
C LYS A 553 -58.98 -43.49 0.88
N ASP A 554 -58.94 -43.43 -0.47
CA ASP A 554 -59.95 -42.91 -1.45
C ASP A 554 -60.49 -41.44 -1.38
N ALA A 555 -60.95 -40.77 -2.47
CA ALA A 555 -60.76 -40.89 -3.95
C ALA A 555 -61.39 -39.68 -4.72
N TYR A 556 -61.13 -39.56 -6.05
CA TYR A 556 -61.89 -38.83 -7.11
C TYR A 556 -61.93 -37.27 -7.09
N GLU A 557 -61.98 -36.49 -8.20
CA GLU A 557 -61.78 -36.66 -9.68
C GLU A 557 -61.84 -35.26 -10.38
N GLU A 558 -61.15 -34.84 -11.48
CA GLU A 558 -59.92 -35.29 -12.18
C GLU A 558 -58.93 -34.07 -12.30
N SER A 559 -58.70 -33.29 -13.37
CA SER A 559 -59.09 -33.31 -14.81
C SER A 559 -58.06 -32.68 -15.78
N GLU A 560 -57.80 -33.39 -16.89
CA GLU A 560 -57.65 -32.97 -18.31
C GLU A 560 -57.09 -31.55 -18.67
N GLN A 561 -56.21 -31.33 -19.67
CA GLN A 561 -55.34 -32.12 -20.58
C GLN A 561 -54.18 -31.17 -21.00
N LYS A 562 -52.89 -31.54 -21.03
CA LYS A 562 -52.12 -32.42 -21.97
C LYS A 562 -51.74 -31.79 -23.35
N PRO A 563 -50.61 -32.21 -24.00
CA PRO A 563 -49.65 -31.23 -24.53
C PRO A 563 -48.93 -31.59 -25.88
N LYS A 564 -47.89 -30.79 -26.24
CA LYS A 564 -46.77 -31.06 -27.19
C LYS A 564 -47.10 -31.17 -28.70
N ARG A 565 -46.35 -30.44 -29.55
CA ARG A 565 -45.23 -30.97 -30.37
C ARG A 565 -44.58 -29.91 -31.30
N PHE A 566 -43.44 -30.30 -31.90
CA PHE A 566 -42.77 -29.87 -33.15
C PHE A 566 -43.62 -29.06 -34.18
N HIS A 567 -43.06 -28.26 -35.11
CA HIS A 567 -41.88 -28.54 -35.97
C HIS A 567 -41.29 -27.27 -36.67
N ARG A 568 -40.34 -27.48 -37.61
CA ARG A 568 -39.61 -26.50 -38.46
C ARG A 568 -40.48 -25.46 -39.19
N GLY A 569 -39.91 -24.28 -39.52
CA GLY A 569 -40.27 -23.56 -40.76
C GLY A 569 -39.86 -22.08 -40.89
N LYS A 570 -39.29 -21.72 -42.05
CA LYS A 570 -39.05 -20.36 -42.61
C LYS A 570 -40.25 -19.41 -42.41
N VAL A 571 -40.10 -18.08 -42.34
CA VAL A 571 -39.37 -17.16 -43.26
C VAL A 571 -38.25 -16.38 -42.59
#